data_AF-A0A812QQV7-F1
#
_entry.id   AF-A0A812QQV7-F1
#
_cell.length_a   1.000
_cell.length_b   1.000
_cell.length_c   1.000
_cell.angle_alpha   90.00
_cell.angle_beta   90.00
_cell.angle_gamma   90.00
#
_symmetry.space_group_name_H-M   'P 1'
#
loop_
_entity.id
_entity.type
_entity.pdbx_description
1 polymer ?
#
loop_
_entity_poly.entity_id
_entity_poly.type
_entity_poly.pdbx_seq_one_letter_code
_entity_poly.pdbx_strand_id
1 'polypeptide(L)'
;MLKAQQVDVSFPGLSMPSLQQNQLPENYQPSPEAFATSFGQLLEAVKAPRVAVLSLPPLGEAASGKAAEIIASYNRRIQDAVKRDPRARYVPFAEHLEGVSGEGFDASSAAFSLTIAQMYLHTGLRWLPGGPSFDELAGRCGRQVVHDKIHLTEKSTETLLDLVVEALGRDGLRP
;
A
#
# COMPACT_ATOMS: atom_id res chain seq x y z
N MET A 1 -1.24 -29.36 9.37
CA MET A 1 -2.03 -28.55 10.32
C MET A 1 -1.05 -27.86 11.26
N LEU A 2 -0.55 -26.67 10.88
CA LEU A 2 0.46 -25.95 11.65
C LEU A 2 -0.25 -24.95 12.57
N LYS A 3 -0.20 -25.21 13.88
CA LYS A 3 -0.63 -24.26 14.91
C LYS A 3 0.38 -23.12 14.96
N ALA A 4 -0.06 -21.89 14.74
CA ALA A 4 0.73 -20.72 15.05
C ALA A 4 0.92 -20.65 16.57
N GLN A 5 2.17 -20.75 17.02
CA GLN A 5 2.55 -20.57 18.41
C GLN A 5 2.66 -19.06 18.64
N GLN A 6 1.77 -18.50 19.46
CA GLN A 6 1.92 -17.14 19.97
C GLN A 6 3.20 -17.10 20.82
N VAL A 7 4.18 -16.33 20.37
CA VAL A 7 5.34 -15.98 21.18
C VAL A 7 4.93 -14.80 22.04
N ASP A 8 4.80 -15.05 23.34
CA ASP A 8 4.49 -14.05 24.35
C ASP A 8 5.78 -13.26 24.64
N VAL A 9 5.83 -12.00 24.16
CA VAL A 9 6.96 -11.10 24.42
C VAL A 9 6.54 -10.16 25.54
N SER A 10 6.63 -10.62 26.78
CA SER A 10 6.33 -9.82 27.96
C SER A 10 7.54 -8.96 28.35
N PHE A 11 7.42 -7.64 28.26
CA PHE A 11 8.36 -6.71 28.89
C PHE A 11 7.85 -6.32 30.27
N PRO A 12 8.67 -6.40 31.35
CA PRO A 12 8.22 -6.07 32.69
C PRO A 12 8.01 -4.56 32.81
N GLY A 13 6.77 -4.14 33.08
CA GLY A 13 6.43 -2.76 33.47
C GLY A 13 5.57 -1.96 32.49
N LEU A 14 5.22 -2.51 31.33
CA LEU A 14 4.25 -1.90 30.40
C LEU A 14 3.24 -2.97 29.97
N SER A 15 2.08 -3.02 30.63
CA SER A 15 0.92 -3.72 30.07
C SER A 15 0.45 -2.91 28.86
N MET A 16 1.03 -3.15 27.69
CA MET A 16 0.46 -2.65 26.45
C MET A 16 -0.85 -3.41 26.25
N PRO A 17 -2.02 -2.73 26.20
CA PRO A 17 -3.26 -3.40 25.83
C PRO A 17 -3.01 -4.15 24.51
N SER A 18 -3.49 -5.39 24.45
CA SER A 18 -3.45 -6.20 23.24
C SER A 18 -3.86 -5.36 22.04
N LEU A 19 -3.12 -5.48 20.95
CA LEU A 19 -3.27 -4.73 19.71
C LEU A 19 -4.70 -4.82 19.14
N GLN A 20 -5.67 -4.09 19.70
CA GLN A 20 -6.94 -3.70 19.08
C GLN A 20 -6.67 -2.59 18.05
N GLN A 21 -5.61 -2.72 17.25
CA GLN A 21 -5.12 -1.59 16.46
C GLN A 21 -6.04 -1.19 15.31
N ASN A 22 -7.05 -1.99 14.94
CA ASN A 22 -7.84 -1.76 13.73
C ASN A 22 -9.36 -1.76 13.89
N GLN A 23 -9.91 -1.82 15.11
CA GLN A 23 -11.38 -1.86 15.37
C GLN A 23 -12.16 -2.85 14.47
N LEU A 24 -11.50 -3.93 14.02
CA LEU A 24 -12.16 -4.91 13.17
C LEU A 24 -13.16 -5.71 14.02
N PRO A 25 -14.32 -6.11 13.44
CA PRO A 25 -15.25 -7.00 14.12
C PRO A 25 -14.53 -8.23 14.68
N GLU A 26 -14.94 -8.71 15.86
CA GLU A 26 -14.29 -9.87 16.52
C GLU A 26 -14.29 -11.15 15.67
N ASN A 27 -15.21 -11.25 14.72
CA ASN A 27 -15.35 -12.36 13.76
C ASN A 27 -14.78 -12.05 12.37
N TYR A 28 -14.08 -10.92 12.18
CA TYR A 28 -13.49 -10.58 10.90
C TYR A 28 -12.35 -11.54 10.58
N GLN A 29 -12.54 -12.33 9.52
CA GLN A 29 -11.52 -13.19 8.95
C GLN A 29 -11.03 -12.56 7.66
N PRO A 30 -9.78 -12.05 7.59
CA PRO A 30 -9.25 -11.52 6.35
C PRO A 30 -9.16 -12.65 5.32
N SER A 31 -9.96 -12.52 4.25
CA SER A 31 -9.93 -13.42 3.10
C SER A 31 -10.04 -12.62 1.81
N PRO A 32 -9.63 -13.21 0.66
CA PRO A 32 -9.80 -12.56 -0.64
C PRO A 32 -11.27 -12.24 -0.96
N GLU A 33 -12.23 -13.03 -0.47
CA GLU A 33 -13.68 -12.83 -0.62
C GLU A 33 -14.19 -11.71 0.28
N ALA A 34 -13.73 -11.67 1.53
CA ALA A 34 -14.05 -10.58 2.46
C ALA A 34 -13.53 -9.23 1.92
N PHE A 35 -12.33 -9.22 1.33
CA PHE A 35 -11.79 -8.06 0.63
C PHE A 35 -12.68 -7.64 -0.55
N ALA A 36 -12.99 -8.56 -1.47
CA ALA A 36 -13.77 -8.22 -2.66
C ALA A 36 -15.16 -7.66 -2.30
N THR A 37 -15.80 -8.23 -1.27
CA THR A 37 -17.08 -7.77 -0.74
C THR A 37 -16.96 -6.36 -0.16
N SER A 38 -15.99 -6.13 0.72
CA SER A 38 -15.78 -4.83 1.37
C SER A 38 -15.40 -3.75 0.34
N PHE A 39 -14.57 -4.11 -0.63
CA PHE A 39 -14.15 -3.21 -1.70
C PHE A 39 -15.34 -2.81 -2.61
N GLY A 40 -16.21 -3.76 -2.96
CA GLY A 40 -17.43 -3.47 -3.70
C GLY A 40 -18.34 -2.50 -2.96
N GLN A 41 -18.58 -2.73 -1.67
CA GLN A 41 -19.37 -1.83 -0.81
C GLN A 41 -18.75 -0.43 -0.72
N LEU A 42 -17.42 -0.32 -0.61
CA LEU A 42 -16.71 0.95 -0.64
C LEU A 42 -16.97 1.71 -1.95
N LEU A 43 -16.84 1.02 -3.09
CA LEU A 43 -17.04 1.61 -4.41
C LEU A 43 -18.49 2.10 -4.62
N GLU A 44 -19.48 1.36 -4.13
CA GLU A 44 -20.90 1.76 -4.13
C GLU A 44 -21.18 2.96 -3.21
N ALA A 45 -20.46 3.05 -2.09
CA ALA A 45 -20.58 4.15 -1.14
C ALA A 45 -20.02 5.47 -1.69
N VAL A 46 -19.02 5.42 -2.57
CA VAL A 46 -18.46 6.62 -3.23
C VAL A 46 -19.54 7.29 -4.10
N LYS A 47 -19.97 8.49 -3.71
CA LYS A 47 -21.01 9.27 -4.44
C LYS A 47 -20.43 10.23 -5.48
N ALA A 48 -19.42 9.77 -6.23
CA ALA A 48 -18.83 10.52 -7.33
C ALA A 48 -19.36 10.02 -8.69
N PRO A 49 -19.49 10.91 -9.70
CA PRO A 49 -19.89 10.51 -11.06
C PRO A 49 -18.80 9.73 -11.80
N ARG A 50 -17.54 9.88 -11.38
CA ARG A 50 -16.36 9.20 -11.94
C ARG A 50 -15.43 8.83 -10.79
N VAL A 51 -14.87 7.64 -10.83
CA VAL A 51 -14.00 7.11 -9.75
C VAL A 51 -12.73 6.52 -10.36
N ALA A 52 -11.58 7.04 -9.97
CA ALA A 52 -10.31 6.38 -10.22
C ALA A 52 -10.06 5.35 -9.11
N VAL A 53 -9.78 4.12 -9.50
CA VAL A 53 -9.49 3.02 -8.59
C VAL A 53 -8.09 2.54 -8.87
N LEU A 54 -7.20 2.79 -7.92
CA LEU A 54 -5.79 2.45 -8.02
C LEU A 54 -5.58 0.97 -7.75
N SER A 55 -4.68 0.36 -8.53
CA SER A 55 -4.09 -0.91 -8.14
C SER A 55 -3.29 -0.72 -6.85
N LEU A 56 -3.29 -1.73 -5.99
CA LEU A 56 -2.49 -1.73 -4.77
C LEU A 56 -1.02 -1.65 -5.18
N PRO A 57 -0.26 -0.67 -4.66
CA PRO A 57 1.16 -0.57 -4.94
C PRO A 57 1.92 -1.82 -4.45
N PRO A 58 3.13 -2.07 -4.97
CA PRO A 58 3.95 -3.16 -4.47
C PRO A 58 4.28 -2.93 -3.00
N LEU A 59 4.38 -4.02 -2.24
CA LEU A 59 4.99 -3.99 -0.92
C LEU A 59 6.50 -4.16 -1.12
N GLY A 60 7.26 -3.08 -0.90
CA GLY A 60 8.66 -3.00 -1.31
C GLY A 60 8.80 -2.89 -2.83
N GLU A 61 9.92 -3.38 -3.36
CA GLU A 61 10.27 -3.26 -4.79
C GLU A 61 10.57 -4.60 -5.47
N ALA A 62 10.29 -5.72 -4.80
CA ALA A 62 10.40 -7.02 -5.45
C ALA A 62 9.23 -7.22 -6.42
N ALA A 63 9.59 -7.49 -7.68
CA ALA A 63 8.65 -7.88 -8.72
C ALA A 63 8.13 -9.33 -8.58
N SER A 64 8.64 -10.11 -7.63
CA SER A 64 8.28 -11.52 -7.44
C SER A 64 8.30 -11.94 -5.96
N GLY A 65 7.77 -13.14 -5.68
CA GLY A 65 7.67 -13.69 -4.32
C GLY A 65 6.28 -13.52 -3.71
N LYS A 66 6.13 -13.95 -2.45
CA LYS A 66 4.81 -14.15 -1.85
C LYS A 66 3.98 -12.86 -1.73
N ALA A 67 4.62 -11.75 -1.38
CA ALA A 67 3.95 -10.46 -1.29
C ALA A 67 3.44 -10.00 -2.67
N ALA A 68 4.29 -10.09 -3.71
CA ALA A 68 3.91 -9.75 -5.09
C ALA A 68 2.75 -10.62 -5.60
N GLU A 69 2.78 -11.93 -5.33
CA GLU A 69 1.67 -12.86 -5.68
C GLU A 69 0.35 -12.47 -5.01
N ILE A 70 0.42 -12.12 -3.71
CA ILE A 70 -0.75 -11.71 -2.93
C ILE A 70 -1.31 -10.39 -3.49
N ILE A 71 -0.46 -9.38 -3.71
CA ILE A 71 -0.84 -8.09 -4.29
C ILE A 71 -1.48 -8.28 -5.67
N ALA A 72 -0.86 -9.06 -6.55
CA ALA A 72 -1.42 -9.38 -7.87
C ALA A 72 -2.80 -10.05 -7.76
N SER A 73 -3.00 -10.92 -6.76
CA SER A 73 -4.30 -11.57 -6.51
C SER A 73 -5.39 -10.59 -6.06
N TYR A 74 -5.03 -9.59 -5.26
CA TYR A 74 -5.95 -8.52 -4.86
C TYR A 74 -6.22 -7.54 -6.02
N ASN A 75 -5.20 -7.16 -6.78
CA ASN A 75 -5.35 -6.27 -7.95
C ASN A 75 -6.29 -6.88 -9.00
N ARG A 76 -6.23 -8.19 -9.25
CA ARG A 76 -7.22 -8.88 -10.11
C ARG A 76 -8.67 -8.69 -9.61
N ARG A 77 -8.89 -8.78 -8.29
CA ARG A 77 -10.23 -8.60 -7.70
C ARG A 77 -10.70 -7.15 -7.78
N ILE A 78 -9.79 -6.19 -7.60
CA ILE A 78 -10.06 -4.77 -7.80
C ILE A 78 -10.48 -4.53 -9.25
N GLN A 79 -9.72 -5.04 -10.22
CA GLN A 79 -10.07 -4.92 -11.64
C GLN A 79 -11.47 -5.51 -11.92
N ASP A 80 -11.80 -6.67 -11.37
CA ASP A 80 -13.10 -7.30 -11.57
C ASP A 80 -14.26 -6.50 -10.96
N ALA A 81 -14.04 -5.87 -9.80
CA ALA A 81 -15.02 -4.96 -9.21
C ALA A 81 -15.19 -3.69 -10.06
N VAL A 82 -14.08 -3.09 -10.52
CA VAL A 82 -14.10 -1.90 -11.38
C VAL A 82 -14.83 -2.15 -12.70
N LYS A 83 -14.64 -3.32 -13.34
CA LYS A 83 -15.34 -3.68 -14.57
C LYS A 83 -16.87 -3.70 -14.44
N ARG A 84 -17.39 -3.87 -13.22
CA ARG A 84 -18.83 -3.92 -12.94
C ARG A 84 -19.44 -2.55 -12.63
N ASP A 85 -18.63 -1.54 -12.30
CA ASP A 85 -19.10 -0.18 -12.05
C ASP A 85 -18.79 0.73 -13.25
N PRO A 86 -19.80 1.24 -13.98
CA PRO A 86 -19.58 2.08 -15.16
C PRO A 86 -18.90 3.43 -14.85
N ARG A 87 -18.93 3.89 -13.59
CA ARG A 87 -18.27 5.13 -13.14
C ARG A 87 -16.79 4.93 -12.86
N ALA A 88 -16.37 3.68 -12.65
CA ALA A 88 -15.04 3.35 -12.20
C ALA A 88 -14.07 3.16 -13.36
N ARG A 89 -12.82 3.60 -13.15
CA ARG A 89 -11.68 3.40 -14.05
C ARG A 89 -10.51 2.86 -13.25
N TYR A 90 -9.94 1.77 -13.73
CA TYR A 90 -8.79 1.13 -13.09
C TYR A 90 -7.52 1.90 -13.46
N VAL A 91 -6.71 2.24 -12.45
CA VAL A 91 -5.43 2.93 -12.60
C VAL A 91 -4.32 1.90 -12.34
N PRO A 92 -3.62 1.43 -13.38
CA PRO A 92 -2.70 0.30 -13.31
C PRO A 92 -1.32 0.70 -12.77
N PHE A 93 -1.27 1.24 -11.55
CA PHE A 93 -0.03 1.77 -10.97
C PHE A 93 1.03 0.68 -10.72
N ALA A 94 0.67 -0.39 -10.00
CA ALA A 94 1.57 -1.52 -9.75
C ALA A 94 2.08 -2.16 -11.04
N GLU A 95 1.23 -2.26 -12.05
CA GLU A 95 1.58 -2.78 -13.36
C GLU A 95 2.54 -1.84 -14.10
N HIS A 96 2.39 -0.53 -13.95
CA HIS A 96 3.33 0.46 -14.49
C HIS A 96 4.73 0.35 -13.86
N LEU A 97 4.82 -0.23 -12.67
CA LEU A 97 6.08 -0.48 -11.97
C LEU A 97 6.70 -1.85 -12.30
N GLU A 98 6.05 -2.66 -13.15
CA GLU A 98 6.62 -3.93 -13.63
C GLU A 98 7.92 -3.66 -14.40
N GLY A 99 9.04 -4.13 -13.85
CA GLY A 99 10.38 -3.90 -14.41
C GLY A 99 11.27 -3.00 -13.55
N VAL A 100 10.73 -2.35 -12.52
CA VAL A 100 11.56 -1.78 -11.45
C VAL A 100 12.08 -2.94 -10.59
N SER A 101 13.40 -3.11 -10.58
CA SER A 101 14.05 -4.13 -9.76
C SER A 101 14.55 -3.51 -8.45
N GLY A 102 14.19 -4.13 -7.33
CA GLY A 102 14.65 -3.73 -6.00
C GLY A 102 14.35 -4.78 -4.94
N GLU A 103 14.65 -4.46 -3.69
CA GLU A 103 14.41 -5.37 -2.57
C GLU A 103 12.91 -5.50 -2.25
N GLY A 104 12.45 -6.74 -2.04
CA GLY A 104 11.07 -7.02 -1.63
C GLY A 104 10.78 -6.62 -0.19
N PHE A 105 9.50 -6.32 0.08
CA PHE A 105 9.03 -6.28 1.46
C PHE A 105 8.73 -7.70 1.94
N ASP A 106 9.56 -8.19 2.84
CA ASP A 106 9.24 -9.36 3.63
C ASP A 106 8.55 -8.93 4.93
N ALA A 107 7.23 -9.08 4.95
CA ALA A 107 6.39 -8.80 6.12
C ALA A 107 6.73 -9.69 7.33
N SER A 108 7.48 -10.80 7.14
CA SER A 108 7.89 -11.70 8.22
C SER A 108 9.18 -11.25 8.93
N SER A 109 10.02 -10.43 8.29
CA SER A 109 11.26 -9.88 8.86
C SER A 109 11.15 -8.43 9.33
N ALA A 110 10.15 -7.69 8.83
CA ALA A 110 9.84 -6.36 9.35
C ALA A 110 8.96 -6.47 10.61
N ALA A 111 9.59 -6.48 11.79
CA ALA A 111 8.85 -6.07 12.98
C ALA A 111 8.26 -4.67 12.68
N PHE A 112 6.94 -4.55 12.64
CA PHE A 112 6.22 -3.31 12.26
C PHE A 112 6.75 -2.07 12.99
N SER A 113 7.29 -2.25 14.20
CA SER A 113 8.00 -1.23 14.98
C SER A 113 9.26 -0.65 14.31
N LEU A 114 10.07 -1.46 13.63
CA LEU A 114 11.25 -1.00 12.88
C LEU A 114 10.83 -0.18 11.65
N THR A 115 9.74 -0.56 10.99
CA THR A 115 9.15 0.20 9.87
C THR A 115 8.65 1.57 10.34
N ILE A 116 8.00 1.64 11.51
CA ILE A 116 7.56 2.91 12.11
C ILE A 116 8.75 3.82 12.43
N ALA A 117 9.83 3.28 13.01
CA ALA A 117 11.02 4.07 13.32
C ALA A 117 11.69 4.63 12.06
N GLN A 118 11.79 3.83 10.99
CA GLN A 118 12.29 4.27 9.69
C GLN A 118 11.40 5.34 9.06
N MET A 119 10.08 5.17 9.13
CA MET A 119 9.10 6.16 8.65
C MET A 119 9.29 7.50 9.36
N TYR A 120 9.36 7.53 10.70
CA TYR A 120 9.58 8.76 11.44
C TYR A 120 10.93 9.40 11.16
N LEU A 121 11.99 8.60 11.03
CA LEU A 121 13.32 9.10 10.69
C LEU A 121 13.33 9.75 9.31
N HIS A 122 12.81 9.07 8.28
CA HIS A 122 12.82 9.57 6.91
C HIS A 122 11.93 10.81 6.77
N THR A 123 10.75 10.79 7.38
CA THR A 123 9.85 11.95 7.42
C THR A 123 10.49 13.11 8.17
N GLY A 124 11.09 12.86 9.33
CA GLY A 124 11.78 13.89 10.12
C GLY A 124 12.94 14.54 9.36
N LEU A 125 13.77 13.74 8.70
CA LEU A 125 14.89 14.23 7.88
C LEU A 125 14.41 15.09 6.71
N ARG A 126 13.29 14.73 6.06
CA ARG A 126 12.71 15.46 4.93
C ARG A 126 12.31 16.90 5.29
N TRP A 127 11.84 17.11 6.52
CA TRP A 127 11.29 18.41 6.97
C TRP A 127 12.30 19.31 7.66
N LEU A 128 13.56 18.87 7.83
CA LEU A 128 14.63 19.76 8.28
C LEU A 128 14.97 20.78 7.17
N PRO A 129 15.42 22.00 7.51
CA PRO A 129 15.93 22.95 6.52
C PRO A 129 17.08 22.33 5.71
N GLY A 130 16.91 22.24 4.38
CA GLY A 130 17.84 21.55 3.50
C GLY A 130 17.76 20.01 3.56
N GLY A 131 16.68 19.47 4.12
CA GLY A 131 16.42 18.04 4.20
C GLY A 131 16.30 17.38 2.82
N PRO A 132 16.76 16.12 2.69
CA PRO A 132 16.73 15.41 1.42
C PRO A 132 15.30 15.07 1.00
N SER A 133 15.04 14.98 -0.30
CA SER A 133 13.79 14.43 -0.86
C SER A 133 13.62 12.95 -0.49
N PHE A 134 12.40 12.43 -0.59
CA PHE A 134 12.16 10.99 -0.45
C PHE A 134 12.81 10.19 -1.59
N ASP A 135 12.92 10.77 -2.79
CA ASP A 135 13.72 10.20 -3.88
C ASP A 135 15.20 10.04 -3.48
N GLU A 136 15.81 11.07 -2.88
CA GLU A 136 17.20 10.99 -2.40
C GLU A 136 17.37 9.96 -1.27
N LEU A 137 16.41 9.90 -0.34
CA LEU A 137 16.42 8.91 0.74
C LEU A 137 16.26 7.48 0.22
N ALA A 138 15.40 7.27 -0.77
CA ALA A 138 15.22 5.98 -1.44
C ALA A 138 16.50 5.58 -2.19
N GLY A 139 17.10 6.51 -2.94
CA GLY A 139 18.33 6.29 -3.70
C GLY A 139 19.51 5.85 -2.82
N ARG A 140 19.64 6.39 -1.60
CA ARG A 140 20.65 5.95 -0.61
C ARG A 140 20.50 4.50 -0.17
N CYS A 141 19.31 3.93 -0.35
CA CYS A 141 18.98 2.55 -0.03
C CYS A 141 18.81 1.68 -1.29
N GLY A 142 19.21 2.17 -2.47
CA GLY A 142 19.05 1.44 -3.73
C GLY A 142 17.60 1.26 -4.17
N ARG A 143 16.70 2.13 -3.71
CA ARG A 143 15.26 2.10 -3.99
C ARG A 143 14.86 3.21 -4.97
N GLN A 144 13.76 3.00 -5.70
CA GLN A 144 13.24 3.93 -6.71
C GLN A 144 11.76 4.26 -6.54
N VAL A 145 10.96 3.31 -6.02
CA VAL A 145 9.51 3.41 -5.87
C VAL A 145 9.12 3.90 -4.49
N VAL A 146 9.76 3.35 -3.44
CA VAL A 146 9.35 3.55 -2.04
C VAL A 146 10.52 3.96 -1.14
N HIS A 147 10.30 4.92 -0.24
CA HIS A 147 11.36 5.41 0.65
C HIS A 147 11.48 4.65 1.98
N ASP A 148 10.45 3.90 2.39
CA ASP A 148 10.44 3.10 3.63
C ASP A 148 9.79 1.72 3.45
N LYS A 149 9.81 1.22 2.21
CA LYS A 149 9.20 -0.04 1.75
C LYS A 149 7.67 0.00 1.60
N ILE A 150 6.99 1.08 1.99
CA ILE A 150 5.52 1.21 1.88
C ILE A 150 5.13 2.53 1.22
N HIS A 151 5.74 3.64 1.61
CA HIS A 151 5.40 4.97 1.12
C HIS A 151 6.20 5.36 -0.12
N LEU A 152 5.50 5.93 -1.10
CA LEU A 152 6.04 6.32 -2.40
C LEU A 152 7.07 7.44 -2.29
N THR A 153 8.05 7.45 -3.18
CA THR A 153 8.88 8.65 -3.41
C THR A 153 8.09 9.76 -4.11
N GLU A 154 8.64 10.98 -4.20
CA GLU A 154 7.99 12.05 -4.95
C GLU A 154 7.83 11.68 -6.43
N LYS A 155 8.88 11.18 -7.10
CA LYS A 155 8.80 10.72 -8.50
C LYS A 155 7.71 9.67 -8.73
N SER A 156 7.59 8.69 -7.82
CA SER A 156 6.57 7.65 -7.94
C SER A 156 5.16 8.18 -7.70
N THR A 157 5.04 9.22 -6.88
CA THR A 157 3.78 9.96 -6.68
C THR A 157 3.40 10.75 -7.94
N GLU A 158 4.36 11.37 -8.63
CA GLU A 158 4.12 12.03 -9.92
C GLU A 158 3.60 11.04 -10.96
N THR A 159 4.23 9.87 -11.10
CA THR A 159 3.74 8.79 -11.98
C THR A 159 2.32 8.35 -11.61
N LEU A 160 2.01 8.22 -10.31
CA LEU A 160 0.66 7.90 -9.85
C LEU A 160 -0.36 8.95 -10.34
N LEU A 161 -0.02 10.23 -10.17
CA LEU A 161 -0.88 11.34 -10.57
C LEU A 161 -1.10 11.35 -12.08
N ASP A 162 -0.07 11.15 -12.88
CA ASP A 162 -0.18 11.08 -14.35
C ASP A 162 -1.15 9.97 -14.78
N LEU A 163 -1.07 8.79 -14.17
CA LEU A 163 -1.98 7.68 -14.47
C LEU A 163 -3.43 7.97 -14.03
N VAL A 164 -3.62 8.69 -12.91
CA VAL A 164 -4.95 9.13 -12.48
C VAL A 164 -5.51 10.17 -13.45
N VAL A 165 -4.70 11.14 -13.89
CA VAL A 165 -5.06 12.13 -14.90
C VAL A 165 -5.46 11.45 -16.20
N GLU A 166 -4.72 10.42 -16.63
CA GLU A 166 -5.04 9.65 -17.83
C GLU A 166 -6.38 8.92 -17.69
N ALA A 167 -6.61 8.24 -16.56
CA ALA A 167 -7.83 7.48 -16.32
C ALA A 167 -9.09 8.35 -16.20
N LEU A 168 -8.97 9.53 -15.58
CA LEU A 168 -10.06 10.49 -15.40
C LEU A 168 -10.12 11.55 -16.50
N GLY A 169 -9.15 11.62 -17.40
CA GLY A 169 -9.00 12.73 -18.33
C GLY A 169 -8.72 14.07 -17.63
N ARG A 170 -8.17 15.04 -18.37
CA ARG A 170 -7.77 16.35 -17.83
C ARG A 170 -8.93 17.16 -17.22
N ASP A 171 -10.14 16.93 -17.69
CA ASP A 171 -11.34 17.60 -17.16
C ASP A 171 -11.87 16.96 -15.87
N GLY A 172 -11.41 15.75 -15.52
CA GLY A 172 -11.84 15.00 -14.33
C GLY A 172 -11.19 15.46 -13.02
N LEU A 173 -10.24 16.40 -13.07
CA LEU A 173 -9.54 16.94 -11.89
C LEU A 173 -9.93 18.38 -11.55
N ARG A 174 -10.92 18.96 -12.26
CA ARG A 174 -11.51 20.23 -11.87
C ARG A 174 -12.49 19.96 -10.72
N PRO A 175 -12.35 20.65 -9.57
CA PRO A 175 -13.27 20.50 -8.44
C PRO A 175 -14.70 20.87 -8.80
#